data_AF-A0A2J4P7G9-F1
#
_entry.id   AF-A0A2J4P7G9-F1
#
_cell.length_a   1.000
_cell.length_b   1.000
_cell.length_c   1.000
_cell.angle_alpha   90.00
_cell.angle_beta   90.00
_cell.angle_gamma   90.00
#
_symmetry.space_group_name_H-M   'P 1'
#
loop_
_entity.id
_entity.type
_entity.pdbx_description
1 polymer ?
#
loop_
_entity_poly.entity_id
_entity_poly.type
_entity_poly.pdbx_seq_one_letter_code
_entity_poly.pdbx_strand_id
1 'polypeptide(L)' 'MLKYMLDTNICIYTIKNKPQAVREAFNQHYGRMCISSVTLMELIYGAEKSASPEKNLRVVEGFI' A
#
# COMPACT_ATOMS: atom_id res chain seq x y z
N MET A 1 16.29 -10.01 4.42
CA MET A 1 16.75 -9.33 3.19
C MET A 1 15.53 -9.03 2.34
N LEU A 2 15.43 -7.80 1.83
CA LEU A 2 14.35 -7.39 0.92
C LEU A 2 14.43 -8.19 -0.39
N LYS A 3 13.27 -8.55 -0.93
CA LYS A 3 13.15 -9.37 -2.15
C LYS A 3 12.13 -8.82 -3.14
N TYR A 4 11.06 -8.18 -2.66
CA TYR A 4 9.97 -7.71 -3.49
C TYR A 4 9.80 -6.21 -3.33
N MET A 5 9.70 -5.49 -4.45
CA MET A 5 9.28 -4.09 -4.47
C MET A 5 7.84 -4.06 -4.99
N LEU A 6 6.93 -3.45 -4.23
CA LEU A 6 5.51 -3.42 -4.59
C LEU A 6 5.20 -2.21 -5.48
N ASP A 7 4.42 -2.44 -6.53
CA ASP A 7 3.77 -1.39 -7.31
C ASP A 7 2.60 -0.77 -6.53
N THR A 8 2.23 0.46 -6.90
CA THR A 8 1.14 1.24 -6.31
C THR A 8 -0.19 0.51 -6.38
N ASN A 9 -0.49 -0.20 -7.48
CA ASN A 9 -1.71 -1.00 -7.57
C ASN A 9 -1.75 -2.14 -6.53
N ILE A 10 -0.61 -2.80 -6.30
CA ILE A 10 -0.52 -3.87 -5.30
C ILE A 10 -0.71 -3.31 -3.89
N CYS A 11 -0.14 -2.15 -3.58
CA CYS A 11 -0.37 -1.45 -2.32
C CYS A 11 -1.86 -1.11 -2.14
N ILE A 12 -2.50 -0.55 -3.16
CA ILE A 12 -3.93 -0.21 -3.13
C ILE A 12 -4.80 -1.45 -2.92
N TYR A 13 -4.54 -2.54 -3.64
CA TYR A 13 -5.29 -3.78 -3.49
C TYR A 13 -5.10 -4.40 -2.11
N THR A 14 -3.90 -4.32 -1.55
CA THR A 14 -3.60 -4.78 -0.19
C THR A 14 -4.37 -3.95 0.84
N ILE A 15 -4.33 -2.62 0.73
CA ILE A 15 -5.05 -1.69 1.62
C ILE A 15 -6.56 -1.93 1.56
N LYS A 16 -7.11 -2.11 0.36
CA LYS A 16 -8.54 -2.38 0.16
C LYS A 16 -8.96 -3.81 0.47
N ASN A 17 -8.00 -4.70 0.75
CA ASN A 17 -8.19 -6.14 0.91
C ASN A 17 -8.99 -6.79 -0.24
N LYS A 18 -8.73 -6.34 -1.48
CA LYS A 18 -9.45 -6.80 -2.67
C LYS A 18 -8.52 -6.77 -3.88
N PRO A 19 -8.26 -7.93 -4.54
CA PRO A 19 -8.72 -9.27 -4.18
C PRO A 19 -7.99 -9.83 -2.94
N GLN A 20 -8.65 -10.73 -2.19
CA GLN A 20 -8.12 -11.32 -0.96
C GLN A 20 -6.74 -11.99 -1.16
N ALA A 21 -6.53 -12.62 -2.32
CA ALA A 21 -5.25 -13.25 -2.67
C ALA A 21 -4.04 -12.32 -2.58
N VAL A 22 -4.22 -11.01 -2.87
CA VAL A 22 -3.12 -10.03 -2.75
C VAL A 22 -2.76 -9.80 -1.28
N ARG A 23 -3.76 -9.71 -0.39
CA ARG A 23 -3.53 -9.56 1.05
C ARG A 23 -2.86 -10.79 1.65
N GLU A 24 -3.26 -11.99 1.21
CA GLU A 24 -2.64 -13.25 1.64
C GLU A 24 -1.17 -13.31 1.23
N ALA A 25 -0.85 -12.99 -0.03
CA ALA A 25 0.53 -12.93 -0.52
C ALA A 25 1.37 -11.88 0.21
N PHE A 26 0.80 -10.71 0.49
CA PHE A 26 1.45 -9.67 1.30
C PHE A 26 1.82 -10.21 2.69
N ASN A 27 0.89 -10.84 3.39
CA ASN A 27 1.15 -11.42 4.71
C ASN A 27 2.20 -12.54 4.66
N GLN A 28 2.19 -13.37 3.62
CA GLN A 28 3.18 -14.43 3.42
C GLN A 28 4.61 -13.91 3.21
N HIS A 29 4.75 -12.68 2.71
CA HIS A 29 6.04 -12.05 2.41
C HIS A 29 6.41 -10.92 3.38
N TYR A 30 5.77 -10.87 4.54
CA TYR A 30 6.07 -9.90 5.60
C TYR A 30 7.57 -9.81 5.91
N GLY A 31 8.09 -8.59 6.06
CA GLY A 31 9.51 -8.31 6.29
C GLY A 31 10.45 -8.52 5.10
N ARG A 32 9.92 -8.87 3.92
CA ARG A 32 10.71 -9.06 2.67
C ARG A 32 10.30 -8.11 1.55
N MET A 33 9.38 -7.19 1.82
CA MET A 33 8.82 -6.26 0.86
C MET A 33 9.26 -4.83 1.14
N CYS A 34 9.36 -4.02 0.10
CA CYS A 34 9.53 -2.57 0.18
C CYS A 34 8.65 -1.88 -0.87
N ILE A 35 8.55 -0.55 -0.77
CA ILE A 35 7.96 0.32 -1.78
C ILE A 35 8.97 1.39 -2.19
N SER A 36 8.84 1.88 -3.42
CA SER A 36 9.57 3.06 -3.87
C SER A 36 9.00 4.34 -3.23
N SER A 37 9.81 5.38 -3.08
CA SER A 37 9.32 6.72 -2.72
C SER A 37 8.32 7.28 -3.75
N VAL A 38 8.42 6.85 -5.01
CA VAL A 38 7.45 7.20 -6.07
C VAL A 38 6.07 6.61 -5.75
N THR A 39 6.01 5.32 -5.40
CA THR A 39 4.77 4.65 -4.97
C THR A 39 4.19 5.32 -3.72
N LEU A 40 5.04 5.72 -2.77
CA LEU A 40 4.59 6.47 -1.61
C LEU A 40 3.91 7.80 -2.00
N MET A 41 4.53 8.57 -2.91
CA MET A 41 3.96 9.81 -3.41
C MET A 41 2.59 9.58 -4.06
N GLU A 42 2.44 8.54 -4.88
CA GLU A 42 1.16 8.22 -5.53
C GLU A 42 0.08 7.84 -4.52
N LEU A 43 0.42 7.09 -3.46
CA LEU A 43 -0.52 6.74 -2.39
C LEU A 43 -0.98 7.98 -1.61
N ILE A 44 -0.05 8.87 -1.25
CA ILE A 44 -0.35 10.13 -0.56
C ILE A 44 -1.24 11.01 -1.45
N TYR A 45 -0.87 11.19 -2.72
CA TYR A 45 -1.66 11.96 -3.67
C TYR A 45 -3.08 11.39 -3.82
N GLY A 46 -3.21 10.07 -3.92
CA GLY A 46 -4.50 9.38 -3.98
C GLY A 46 -5.34 9.59 -2.72
N ALA A 47 -4.72 9.59 -1.54
CA ALA A 47 -5.40 9.86 -0.27
C ALA A 47 -5.88 11.33 -0.20
N GLU A 48 -5.02 12.30 -0.50
CA GLU A 48 -5.34 13.73 -0.51
C GLU A 48 -6.48 14.09 -1.46
N LYS A 49 -6.51 13.47 -2.65
CA LYS A 49 -7.54 13.71 -3.67
C LYS A 49 -8.89 13.05 -3.33
N SER A 50 -8.93 12.13 -2.37
CA SER A 50 -10.12 11.34 -2.08
C SER A 50 -11.24 12.14 -1.41
N ALA A 51 -12.45 11.56 -1.35
CA ALA A 51 -13.58 12.16 -0.61
C ALA A 51 -13.38 12.18 0.92
N SER A 52 -12.32 11.56 1.45
CA SER A 52 -12.03 11.53 2.89
C SER A 52 -10.51 11.55 3.14
N PRO A 53 -9.84 12.69 2.92
CA PRO A 53 -8.38 12.79 2.94
C PRO A 53 -7.75 12.32 4.25
N GLU A 54 -8.17 12.88 5.40
CA GLU A 54 -7.59 12.54 6.71
C GLU A 54 -7.69 11.04 7.03
N LYS A 55 -8.83 10.42 6.73
CA LYS A 55 -9.04 8.99 6.94
C LYS A 55 -8.08 8.16 6.09
N ASN A 56 -7.94 8.51 4.82
CA ASN A 56 -7.13 7.74 3.89
C ASN A 56 -5.62 7.97 4.11
N LEU A 57 -5.21 9.17 4.54
CA LEU A 57 -3.84 9.45 4.95
C LEU A 57 -3.42 8.58 6.13
N ARG A 58 -4.26 8.46 7.18
CA ARG A 58 -3.98 7.56 8.32
C ARG A 58 -3.85 6.09 7.89
N VAL A 59 -4.61 5.67 6.88
CA VAL A 59 -4.49 4.31 6.32
C VAL A 59 -3.17 4.13 5.57
N VAL A 60 -2.73 5.13 4.80
CA VAL A 60 -1.42 5.11 4.12
C VAL A 60 -0.29 5.12 5.15
N GLU A 61 -0.36 5.93 6.19
CA GLU A 61 0.61 5.96 7.29
C GLU A 61 0.73 4.60 7.99
N GLY A 62 -0.39 3.94 8.30
CA GLY A 62 -0.37 2.62 8.93
C GLY A 62 0.06 1.48 8.00
N PHE A 63 0.23 1.74 6.69
CA PHE A 63 0.68 0.75 5.72
C PHE A 63 2.21 0.75 5.54
N ILE A 64 2.88 1.86 5.88
CA ILE A 64 4.35 2.04 5.79
C ILE A 64 4.99 1.59 7.11
#